data_AF-A0A3D5H9K4-F1
#
_entry.id   AF-A0A3D5H9K4-F1
#
_cell.length_a   1.000
_cell.length_b   1.000
_cell.length_c   1.000
_cell.angle_alpha   90.00
_cell.angle_beta   90.00
_cell.angle_gamma   90.00
#
_symmetry.space_group_name_H-M   'P 1'
#
loop_
_entity.id
_entity.type
_entity.pdbx_description
1 polymer ?
#
loop_
_entity_poly.entity_id
_entity_poly.type
_entity_poly.pdbx_seq_one_letter_code
_entity_poly.pdbx_strand_id
1 'polypeptide(L)'
;MFRSLKRNLDFEQLRTLLSSVFALKEKEGALTFLVDLPGTKLKDNAEWADRRRIAAEWYTTLAKHLDKLPFDGIMLYSYDNVGTNNNDLPSEMVLAAHATHGSSWMTGEIVSLEGILEITSVVLAPTELSATAPLKNLARKFHFRGATLPGFSRRMIPALTMDYEKVNERVMQFKLRLDRANAADIILLADGVEYRCALDLRHRTSHASGGLIRDLGTVANLPSGEAYIVPYEGENPGDKSNTSGVLPVQFDDEIVVYRLDNNRAVEVLTKGKQSERERATLREEPAYGNIAELGVGVLGEWGVTAVGSILLDEKLGLHIAFGRSEHFGGITGPTSFRNPANVVHIDRVYVPTSQPKIEVAEVLLKYEDGSAEVIMKHGKYVA
;
A
#
# COMPACT_ATOMS: atom_id res chain seq x y z
N MET A 1 26.78 6.90 3.67
CA MET A 1 26.84 7.80 4.86
C MET A 1 25.52 7.68 5.62
N PHE A 2 25.34 6.62 6.43
CA PHE A 2 24.10 6.35 7.18
C PHE A 2 24.01 7.25 8.42
N ARG A 3 23.62 8.52 8.24
CA ARG A 3 23.28 9.40 9.37
C ARG A 3 21.83 9.13 9.82
N SER A 4 21.72 8.29 10.85
CA SER A 4 20.61 8.18 11.81
C SER A 4 19.37 7.39 11.36
N LEU A 5 19.43 6.06 11.52
CA LEU A 5 18.27 5.16 11.70
C LEU A 5 17.48 5.42 13.02
N LYS A 6 17.81 6.50 13.75
CA LYS A 6 17.19 6.90 15.03
C LYS A 6 16.24 8.10 14.93
N ARG A 7 16.08 8.72 13.76
CA ARG A 7 15.26 9.93 13.65
C ARG A 7 13.80 9.57 13.43
N ASN A 8 12.96 9.90 14.41
CA ASN A 8 11.53 10.01 14.21
C ASN A 8 11.20 11.37 13.55
N LEU A 9 9.96 11.56 13.11
CA LEU A 9 9.45 12.87 12.69
C LEU A 9 9.50 13.85 13.85
N ASP A 10 10.05 15.04 13.62
CA ASP A 10 9.95 16.15 14.57
C ASP A 10 8.57 16.83 14.49
N PHE A 11 8.36 17.84 15.35
CA PHE A 11 7.08 18.56 15.40
C PHE A 11 6.73 19.24 14.06
N GLU A 12 7.68 19.90 13.39
CA GLU A 12 7.38 20.60 12.13
C GLU A 12 7.08 19.62 11.01
N GLN A 13 7.76 18.47 10.98
CA GLN A 13 7.49 17.40 10.03
C GLN A 13 6.10 16.78 10.28
N LEU A 14 5.72 16.49 11.53
CA LEU A 14 4.39 15.99 11.86
C LEU A 14 3.30 17.01 11.51
N ARG A 15 3.50 18.29 11.86
CA ARG A 15 2.58 19.37 11.53
C ARG A 15 2.39 19.48 10.02
N THR A 16 3.48 19.46 9.26
CA THR A 16 3.46 19.54 7.79
C THR A 16 2.73 18.34 7.18
N LEU A 17 3.04 17.13 7.64
CA LEU A 17 2.35 15.90 7.21
C LEU A 17 0.85 16.00 7.44
N LEU A 18 0.44 16.34 8.67
CA LEU A 18 -0.98 16.44 9.03
C LEU A 18 -1.71 17.50 8.20
N SER A 19 -1.12 18.70 8.08
CA SER A 19 -1.72 19.79 7.28
C SER A 19 -1.85 19.41 5.81
N SER A 20 -0.80 18.83 5.21
CA SER A 20 -0.77 18.47 3.80
C SER A 20 -1.78 17.36 3.48
N VAL A 21 -1.74 16.27 4.24
CA VAL A 21 -2.57 15.08 4.02
C VAL A 21 -4.05 15.39 4.25
N PHE A 22 -4.39 16.02 5.37
CA PHE A 22 -5.79 16.10 5.81
C PHE A 22 -6.49 17.40 5.43
N ALA A 23 -5.78 18.41 4.92
CA ALA A 23 -6.30 19.77 4.74
C ALA A 23 -7.03 20.25 6.01
N LEU A 24 -6.25 20.38 7.09
CA LEU A 24 -6.79 20.76 8.40
C LEU A 24 -7.52 22.10 8.33
N LYS A 25 -8.68 22.17 8.97
CA LYS A 25 -9.48 23.38 9.17
C LYS A 25 -8.83 24.27 10.23
N GLU A 26 -9.33 25.50 10.37
CA GLU A 26 -8.93 26.42 11.45
C GLU A 26 -9.20 25.85 12.84
N LYS A 27 -10.26 25.04 12.96
CA LYS A 27 -10.62 24.29 14.17
C LYS A 27 -11.04 22.88 13.79
N GLU A 28 -10.47 21.92 14.49
CA GLU A 28 -10.69 20.49 14.38
C GLU A 28 -11.05 19.96 15.78
N GLY A 29 -11.81 18.86 15.83
CA GLY A 29 -11.98 18.10 17.07
C GLY A 29 -10.68 17.39 17.48
N ALA A 30 -10.77 16.20 18.08
CA ALA A 30 -9.57 15.48 18.50
C ALA A 30 -8.76 14.91 17.31
N LEU A 31 -7.43 14.92 17.43
CA LEU A 31 -6.54 14.00 16.72
C LEU A 31 -6.34 12.75 17.57
N THR A 32 -6.76 11.59 17.05
CA THR A 32 -6.79 10.34 17.79
C THR A 32 -5.80 9.33 17.21
N PHE A 33 -4.89 8.85 18.06
CA PHE A 33 -4.03 7.72 17.76
C PHE A 33 -4.66 6.41 18.22
N LEU A 34 -4.70 5.41 17.34
CA LEU A 34 -5.15 4.05 17.67
C LEU A 34 -4.00 3.07 17.49
N VAL A 35 -3.67 2.32 18.54
CA VAL A 35 -2.53 1.39 18.56
C VAL A 35 -2.97 0.00 19.02
N ASP A 36 -2.67 -1.02 18.23
CA ASP A 36 -2.93 -2.40 18.62
C ASP A 36 -1.80 -2.98 19.48
N LEU A 37 -2.17 -3.87 20.39
CA LEU A 37 -1.27 -4.53 21.32
C LEU A 37 -1.12 -6.01 21.02
N PRO A 38 0.07 -6.57 21.27
CA PRO A 38 0.25 -8.01 21.29
C PRO A 38 -0.64 -8.63 22.36
N GLY A 39 -1.05 -9.86 22.14
CA GLY A 39 -1.99 -10.52 23.03
C GLY A 39 -1.87 -12.03 22.95
N THR A 40 -2.92 -12.73 23.37
CA THR A 40 -2.95 -14.19 23.33
C THR A 40 -2.95 -14.74 21.90
N LYS A 41 -3.49 -13.98 20.95
CA LYS A 41 -3.61 -14.38 19.53
C LYS A 41 -2.30 -14.27 18.76
N LEU A 42 -1.56 -13.19 18.99
CA LEU A 42 -0.33 -12.87 18.27
C LEU A 42 0.75 -12.42 19.26
N LYS A 43 1.91 -13.06 19.15
CA LYS A 43 3.09 -12.71 19.94
C LYS A 43 3.67 -11.38 19.46
N ASP A 44 4.21 -10.63 20.39
CA ASP A 44 4.91 -9.39 20.08
C ASP A 44 6.18 -9.64 19.26
N ASN A 45 6.64 -8.61 18.56
CA ASN A 45 7.91 -8.62 17.84
C ASN A 45 8.61 -7.26 17.97
N ALA A 46 9.89 -7.20 17.58
CA ALA A 46 10.72 -6.02 17.77
C ALA A 46 10.22 -4.80 16.97
N GLU A 47 9.68 -5.00 15.76
CA GLU A 47 9.15 -3.94 14.91
C GLU A 47 7.81 -3.42 15.45
N TRP A 48 6.92 -4.31 15.91
CA TRP A 48 5.67 -3.93 16.54
C TRP A 48 5.90 -3.15 17.84
N ALA A 49 6.84 -3.60 18.67
CA ALA A 49 7.25 -2.85 19.85
C ALA A 49 7.80 -1.46 19.51
N ASP A 50 8.58 -1.33 18.42
CA ASP A 50 9.06 -0.03 17.96
C ASP A 50 7.95 0.84 17.38
N ARG A 51 6.97 0.26 16.67
CA ARG A 51 5.81 0.98 16.15
C ARG A 51 5.00 1.63 17.26
N ARG A 52 4.78 0.91 18.36
CA ARG A 52 4.14 1.47 19.56
C ARG A 52 4.95 2.64 20.15
N ARG A 53 6.29 2.53 20.17
CA ARG A 53 7.17 3.66 20.57
C ARG A 53 7.04 4.85 19.62
N ILE A 54 7.01 4.63 18.30
CA ILE A 54 6.82 5.68 17.29
C ILE A 54 5.49 6.42 17.54
N ALA A 55 4.40 5.69 17.77
CA ALA A 55 3.10 6.27 18.07
C ALA A 55 3.12 7.12 19.35
N ALA A 56 3.74 6.62 20.43
CA ALA A 56 3.90 7.36 21.68
C ALA A 56 4.79 8.62 21.50
N GLU A 57 5.86 8.53 20.70
CA GLU A 57 6.75 9.64 20.36
C GLU A 57 5.98 10.74 19.59
N TRP A 58 5.17 10.35 18.59
CA TRP A 58 4.31 11.29 17.83
C TRP A 58 3.26 11.94 18.72
N TYR A 59 2.53 11.13 19.50
CA TYR A 59 1.55 11.62 20.47
C TYR A 59 2.18 12.64 21.42
N THR A 60 3.30 12.29 22.05
CA THR A 60 3.99 13.17 23.02
C THR A 60 4.42 14.48 22.37
N THR A 61 4.97 14.40 21.15
CA THR A 61 5.45 15.56 20.40
C THR A 61 4.31 16.51 20.06
N LEU A 62 3.17 16.00 19.59
CA LEU A 62 2.01 16.80 19.23
C LEU A 62 1.28 17.35 20.46
N ALA A 63 1.07 16.52 21.50
CA ALA A 63 0.42 16.94 22.74
C ALA A 63 1.17 18.08 23.44
N LYS A 64 2.51 18.06 23.42
CA LYS A 64 3.34 19.15 23.98
C LYS A 64 3.17 20.49 23.24
N HIS A 65 2.73 20.46 21.98
CA HIS A 65 2.57 21.62 21.12
C HIS A 65 1.12 21.80 20.65
N LEU A 66 0.15 21.34 21.46
CA LEU A 66 -1.28 21.43 21.15
C LEU A 66 -1.72 22.88 20.87
N ASP A 67 -1.12 23.85 21.55
CA ASP A 67 -1.36 25.29 21.36
C ASP A 67 -1.03 25.80 19.94
N LYS A 68 -0.28 25.03 19.16
CA LYS A 68 0.12 25.35 17.78
C LYS A 68 -0.62 24.52 16.73
N LEU A 69 -1.60 23.72 17.14
CA LEU A 69 -2.37 22.83 16.28
C LEU A 69 -3.86 23.22 16.35
N PRO A 70 -4.64 22.98 15.28
CA PRO A 70 -6.05 23.35 15.26
C PRO A 70 -6.96 22.34 15.99
N PHE A 71 -6.42 21.36 16.71
CA PHE A 71 -7.19 20.31 17.37
C PHE A 71 -7.61 20.71 18.79
N ASP A 72 -8.81 20.34 19.20
CA ASP A 72 -9.28 20.51 20.59
C ASP A 72 -8.57 19.55 21.58
N GLY A 73 -7.87 18.53 21.08
CA GLY A 73 -7.06 17.62 21.88
C GLY A 73 -6.29 16.61 21.04
N ILE A 74 -5.22 16.05 21.61
CA ILE A 74 -4.50 14.88 21.07
C ILE A 74 -4.77 13.72 22.00
N MET A 75 -5.30 12.61 21.46
CA MET A 75 -5.64 11.42 22.23
C MET A 75 -4.84 10.21 21.76
N LEU A 76 -4.48 9.32 22.69
CA LEU A 76 -3.80 8.06 22.39
C LEU A 76 -4.57 6.94 23.06
N TYR A 77 -5.06 6.01 22.25
CA TYR A 77 -5.77 4.83 22.71
C TYR A 77 -5.11 3.56 22.22
N SER A 78 -5.26 2.49 22.99
CA SER A 78 -4.83 1.17 22.60
C SER A 78 -5.87 0.09 22.82
N TYR A 79 -5.70 -1.02 22.12
CA TYR A 79 -6.59 -2.18 22.18
C TYR A 79 -5.85 -3.48 21.87
N ASP A 80 -6.41 -4.61 22.31
CA ASP A 80 -5.89 -5.92 21.96
C ASP A 80 -6.07 -6.21 20.46
N ASN A 81 -5.04 -6.73 19.81
CA ASN A 81 -5.11 -7.07 18.39
C ASN A 81 -6.29 -8.00 18.04
N VAL A 82 -6.82 -7.80 16.85
CA VAL A 82 -8.02 -8.48 16.36
C VAL A 82 -7.72 -9.82 15.66
N GLY A 83 -6.47 -10.28 15.71
CA GLY A 83 -5.99 -11.58 15.22
C GLY A 83 -5.67 -11.66 13.73
N THR A 84 -6.39 -10.93 12.87
CA THR A 84 -6.14 -10.88 11.41
C THR A 84 -6.30 -9.46 10.87
N ASN A 85 -5.67 -9.17 9.73
CA ASN A 85 -5.84 -7.91 9.02
C ASN A 85 -7.31 -7.66 8.69
N ASN A 86 -7.77 -6.42 8.87
CA ASN A 86 -9.09 -5.90 8.54
C ASN A 86 -10.27 -6.55 9.26
N ASN A 87 -10.02 -7.25 10.38
CA ASN A 87 -11.09 -7.73 11.25
C ASN A 87 -11.71 -6.58 12.06
N ASP A 88 -12.92 -6.78 12.60
CA ASP A 88 -13.65 -5.75 13.33
C ASP A 88 -12.87 -5.27 14.57
N LEU A 89 -12.83 -3.95 14.77
CA LEU A 89 -12.21 -3.33 15.94
C LEU A 89 -13.07 -3.58 17.20
N PRO A 90 -12.45 -3.70 18.39
CA PRO A 90 -13.20 -3.84 19.63
C PRO A 90 -14.04 -2.58 19.92
N SER A 91 -15.17 -2.78 20.61
CA SER A 91 -16.08 -1.70 21.00
C SER A 91 -15.53 -0.80 22.10
N GLU A 92 -14.48 -1.23 22.78
CA GLU A 92 -13.84 -0.55 23.91
C GLU A 92 -12.34 -0.40 23.65
N MET A 93 -11.80 0.72 24.10
CA MET A 93 -10.41 1.11 23.96
C MET A 93 -9.88 1.59 25.31
N VAL A 94 -8.58 1.47 25.54
CA VAL A 94 -7.93 1.97 26.77
C VAL A 94 -7.22 3.29 26.48
N LEU A 95 -7.48 4.33 27.27
CA LEU A 95 -6.78 5.61 27.19
C LEU A 95 -5.31 5.45 27.60
N ALA A 96 -4.41 5.46 26.63
CA ALA A 96 -2.99 5.17 26.81
C ALA A 96 -2.11 6.43 26.90
N ALA A 97 -2.66 7.58 27.31
CA ALA A 97 -1.90 8.83 27.47
C ALA A 97 -0.65 8.67 28.36
N HIS A 98 -0.74 7.78 29.35
CA HIS A 98 0.36 7.47 30.26
C HIS A 98 1.41 6.55 29.66
N ALA A 99 1.19 5.86 28.53
CA ALA A 99 2.12 4.89 27.92
C ALA A 99 3.40 5.54 27.35
N THR A 100 3.46 6.87 27.38
CA THR A 100 4.66 7.64 27.11
C THR A 100 5.69 7.34 28.23
N HIS A 101 6.90 6.90 27.88
CA HIS A 101 8.01 6.54 28.79
C HIS A 101 8.08 5.08 29.34
N GLY A 102 7.50 4.09 28.66
CA GLY A 102 7.72 2.66 28.98
C GLY A 102 6.78 2.07 30.04
N SER A 103 5.78 2.84 30.40
CA SER A 103 4.57 2.50 31.16
C SER A 103 3.66 1.53 30.39
N SER A 104 2.71 0.91 31.12
CA SER A 104 1.78 -0.05 30.54
C SER A 104 0.77 0.62 29.62
N TRP A 105 0.56 0.01 28.45
CA TRP A 105 -0.46 0.42 27.48
C TRP A 105 -1.89 0.11 27.95
N MET A 106 -2.07 -0.64 29.04
CA MET A 106 -3.37 -1.17 29.48
C MET A 106 -3.82 -0.64 30.85
N THR A 107 -3.30 0.49 31.32
CA THR A 107 -3.58 1.01 32.68
C THR A 107 -4.41 2.29 32.71
N GLY A 108 -5.10 2.61 31.61
CA GLY A 108 -5.95 3.80 31.50
C GLY A 108 -7.43 3.53 31.72
N GLU A 109 -8.22 4.60 31.57
CA GLU A 109 -9.67 4.53 31.51
C GLU A 109 -10.13 3.75 30.26
N ILE A 110 -11.15 2.90 30.43
CA ILE A 110 -11.81 2.20 29.33
C ILE A 110 -12.89 3.12 28.76
N VAL A 111 -12.83 3.39 27.46
CA VAL A 111 -13.75 4.29 26.76
C VAL A 111 -14.32 3.57 25.54
N SER A 112 -15.57 3.82 25.19
CA SER A 112 -16.17 3.23 23.99
C SER A 112 -15.53 3.81 22.72
N LEU A 113 -15.31 2.96 21.72
CA LEU A 113 -14.78 3.37 20.41
C LEU A 113 -15.69 4.41 19.75
N GLU A 114 -17.01 4.22 19.85
CA GLU A 114 -17.97 5.18 19.27
C GLU A 114 -17.85 6.56 19.93
N GLY A 115 -17.78 6.64 21.26
CA GLY A 115 -17.62 7.92 21.97
C GLY A 115 -16.29 8.62 21.66
N ILE A 116 -15.22 7.86 21.43
CA ILE A 116 -13.94 8.41 20.95
C ILE A 116 -14.12 9.03 19.56
N LEU A 117 -14.78 8.30 18.65
CA LEU A 117 -14.91 8.73 17.26
C LEU A 117 -15.89 9.90 17.07
N GLU A 118 -16.90 10.05 17.94
CA GLU A 118 -17.83 11.20 17.95
C GLU A 118 -17.14 12.55 18.10
N ILE A 119 -16.02 12.60 18.83
CA ILE A 119 -15.24 13.84 19.03
C ILE A 119 -14.01 13.92 18.11
N THR A 120 -13.73 12.88 17.33
CA THR A 120 -12.49 12.77 16.54
C THR A 120 -12.67 13.39 15.17
N SER A 121 -11.73 14.26 14.77
CA SER A 121 -11.68 14.78 13.40
C SER A 121 -10.65 14.06 12.52
N VAL A 122 -9.56 13.59 13.12
CA VAL A 122 -8.50 12.84 12.42
C VAL A 122 -8.09 11.60 13.22
N VAL A 123 -7.99 10.45 12.55
CA VAL A 123 -7.43 9.21 13.11
C VAL A 123 -6.07 8.91 12.49
N LEU A 124 -5.07 8.59 13.32
CA LEU A 124 -3.82 7.96 12.90
C LEU A 124 -3.68 6.59 13.56
N ALA A 125 -3.57 5.53 12.75
CA ALA A 125 -3.56 4.16 13.24
C ALA A 125 -2.27 3.41 12.82
N PRO A 126 -1.14 3.62 13.51
CA PRO A 126 0.08 2.83 13.33
C PRO A 126 -0.05 1.47 14.03
N THR A 127 -0.61 0.49 13.32
CA THR A 127 -0.94 -0.84 13.85
C THR A 127 -0.08 -1.96 13.24
N GLU A 128 0.02 -3.12 13.90
CA GLU A 128 0.55 -4.35 13.29
C GLU A 128 -0.42 -4.90 12.27
N LEU A 129 -1.67 -5.09 12.67
CA LEU A 129 -2.71 -5.57 11.79
C LEU A 129 -3.43 -4.40 11.13
N SER A 130 -3.70 -4.51 9.83
CA SER A 130 -4.43 -3.46 9.09
C SER A 130 -5.80 -3.22 9.68
N ALA A 131 -6.06 -1.98 10.10
CA ALA A 131 -7.37 -1.50 10.54
C ALA A 131 -8.10 -0.72 9.43
N THR A 132 -7.65 -0.82 8.18
CA THR A 132 -8.08 0.04 7.08
C THR A 132 -9.56 -0.15 6.75
N ALA A 133 -10.00 -1.39 6.55
CA ALA A 133 -11.41 -1.68 6.23
C ALA A 133 -12.39 -1.29 7.35
N PRO A 134 -12.19 -1.68 8.63
CA PRO A 134 -13.10 -1.27 9.69
C PRO A 134 -13.09 0.25 9.90
N LEU A 135 -11.92 0.91 9.83
CA LEU A 135 -11.86 2.37 9.94
C LEU A 135 -12.51 3.09 8.76
N LYS A 136 -12.44 2.56 7.53
CA LYS A 136 -13.22 3.10 6.39
C LYS A 136 -14.72 3.06 6.67
N ASN A 137 -15.24 1.99 7.25
CA ASN A 137 -16.65 1.90 7.59
C ASN A 137 -17.04 2.88 8.71
N LEU A 138 -16.22 2.96 9.75
CA LEU A 138 -16.43 3.88 10.87
C LEU A 138 -16.30 5.35 10.45
N ALA A 139 -15.36 5.68 9.55
CA ALA A 139 -15.19 7.03 9.04
C ALA A 139 -16.46 7.52 8.33
N ARG A 140 -17.11 6.67 7.53
CA ARG A 140 -18.40 7.04 6.91
C ARG A 140 -19.50 7.31 7.94
N LYS A 141 -19.49 6.61 9.07
CA LYS A 141 -20.48 6.78 10.16
C LYS A 141 -20.22 8.03 11.01
N PHE A 142 -18.96 8.27 11.38
CA PHE A 142 -18.56 9.33 12.33
C PHE A 142 -17.93 10.55 11.65
N HIS A 143 -17.81 10.54 10.32
CA HIS A 143 -17.34 11.64 9.49
C HIS A 143 -15.91 12.15 9.79
N PHE A 144 -15.02 11.32 10.33
CA PHE A 144 -13.59 11.67 10.48
C PHE A 144 -12.79 11.38 9.19
N ARG A 145 -11.60 11.97 9.08
CA ARG A 145 -10.56 11.55 8.10
C ARG A 145 -9.53 10.67 8.80
N GLY A 146 -8.91 9.71 8.14
CA GLY A 146 -7.89 8.92 8.82
C GLY A 146 -6.84 8.28 7.96
N ALA A 147 -5.68 8.04 8.55
CA ALA A 147 -4.60 7.27 7.93
C ALA A 147 -4.26 6.03 8.76
N THR A 148 -4.23 4.89 8.09
CA THR A 148 -3.73 3.62 8.63
C THR A 148 -2.30 3.38 8.19
N LEU A 149 -1.47 2.83 9.07
CA LEU A 149 -0.08 2.52 8.78
C LEU A 149 0.25 1.07 9.21
N PRO A 150 -0.37 0.06 8.57
CA PRO A 150 -0.20 -1.35 8.95
C PRO A 150 1.23 -1.84 8.76
N GLY A 151 1.80 -2.47 9.77
CA GLY A 151 3.17 -2.97 9.68
C GLY A 151 4.22 -1.86 9.58
N PHE A 152 3.85 -0.58 9.81
CA PHE A 152 4.77 0.55 9.65
C PHE A 152 6.01 0.40 10.52
N SER A 153 7.17 0.71 9.96
CA SER A 153 8.45 0.64 10.66
C SER A 153 9.21 1.95 10.52
N ARG A 154 10.17 2.18 11.43
CA ARG A 154 10.99 3.39 11.44
C ARG A 154 11.72 3.65 10.10
N ARG A 155 11.99 2.59 9.34
CA ARG A 155 12.63 2.67 8.02
C ARG A 155 11.75 3.35 6.97
N MET A 156 10.43 3.42 7.18
CA MET A 156 9.47 4.05 6.28
C MET A 156 9.28 5.56 6.54
N ILE A 157 9.83 6.09 7.64
CA ILE A 157 9.70 7.52 8.00
C ILE A 157 10.07 8.48 6.87
N PRO A 158 11.13 8.25 6.06
CA PRO A 158 11.42 9.14 4.93
C PRO A 158 10.23 9.34 3.98
N ALA A 159 9.41 8.31 3.75
CA ALA A 159 8.22 8.42 2.91
C ALA A 159 7.11 9.31 3.51
N LEU A 160 7.08 9.49 4.84
CA LEU A 160 6.17 10.42 5.51
C LEU A 160 6.68 11.87 5.49
N THR A 161 7.95 12.11 5.15
CA THR A 161 8.51 13.47 5.05
C THR A 161 8.33 14.11 3.68
N MET A 162 7.70 13.39 2.75
CA MET A 162 7.49 13.85 1.38
C MET A 162 6.42 14.95 1.31
N ASP A 163 6.49 15.73 0.23
CA ASP A 163 5.48 16.71 -0.12
C ASP A 163 4.29 15.99 -0.80
N TYR A 164 3.27 15.66 0.00
CA TYR A 164 2.13 14.86 -0.48
C TYR A 164 1.29 15.55 -1.55
N GLU A 165 1.38 16.88 -1.69
CA GLU A 165 0.77 17.57 -2.83
C GLU A 165 1.48 17.16 -4.13
N LYS A 166 2.82 17.22 -4.15
CA LYS A 166 3.61 16.79 -5.32
C LYS A 166 3.50 15.30 -5.59
N VAL A 167 3.46 14.47 -4.55
CA VAL A 167 3.21 13.03 -4.70
C VAL A 167 1.85 12.82 -5.35
N ASN A 168 0.80 13.47 -4.86
CA ASN A 168 -0.54 13.34 -5.42
C ASN A 168 -0.62 13.88 -6.86
N GLU A 169 -0.02 15.03 -7.16
CA GLU A 169 0.06 15.57 -8.52
C GLU A 169 0.70 14.56 -9.47
N ARG A 170 1.83 13.95 -9.07
CA ARG A 170 2.54 12.95 -9.88
C ARG A 170 1.73 11.67 -10.06
N VAL A 171 1.06 11.19 -9.01
CA VAL A 171 0.15 10.06 -9.08
C VAL A 171 -1.01 10.35 -10.02
N MET A 172 -1.63 11.53 -9.91
CA MET A 172 -2.75 11.91 -10.78
C MET A 172 -2.34 12.02 -12.25
N GLN A 173 -1.11 12.46 -12.53
CA GLN A 173 -0.55 12.44 -13.89
C GLN A 173 -0.48 11.03 -14.48
N PHE A 174 -0.13 10.02 -13.69
CA PHE A 174 -0.13 8.62 -14.15
C PHE A 174 -1.52 8.02 -14.22
N LYS A 175 -2.40 8.32 -13.25
CA LYS A 175 -3.81 7.94 -13.29
C LYS A 175 -4.47 8.39 -14.60
N LEU A 176 -4.32 9.65 -14.98
CA LEU A 176 -4.92 10.19 -16.21
C LEU A 176 -4.40 9.51 -17.48
N ARG A 177 -3.14 9.04 -17.47
CA ARG A 177 -2.56 8.26 -18.57
C ARG A 177 -3.11 6.85 -18.62
N LEU A 178 -3.17 6.18 -17.47
CA LEU A 178 -3.71 4.83 -17.35
C LEU A 178 -5.20 4.76 -17.71
N ASP A 179 -6.01 5.76 -17.29
CA ASP A 179 -7.43 5.84 -17.64
C ASP A 179 -7.70 5.89 -19.15
N ARG A 180 -6.74 6.39 -19.94
CA ARG A 180 -6.85 6.50 -21.40
C ARG A 180 -6.23 5.31 -22.13
N ALA A 181 -5.36 4.56 -21.47
CA ALA A 181 -4.55 3.52 -22.11
C ALA A 181 -5.40 2.27 -22.37
N ASN A 182 -5.27 1.71 -23.57
CA ASN A 182 -5.85 0.41 -23.92
C ASN A 182 -4.87 -0.74 -23.67
N ALA A 183 -3.56 -0.45 -23.62
CA ALA A 183 -2.55 -1.45 -23.30
C ALA A 183 -1.29 -0.82 -22.70
N ALA A 184 -0.53 -1.64 -21.97
CA ALA A 184 0.83 -1.34 -21.54
C ALA A 184 1.78 -2.44 -22.06
N ASP A 185 2.68 -2.07 -22.98
CA ASP A 185 3.79 -2.92 -23.39
C ASP A 185 4.96 -2.70 -22.44
N ILE A 186 5.52 -3.79 -21.91
CA ILE A 186 6.59 -3.77 -20.91
C ILE A 186 7.76 -4.60 -21.43
N ILE A 187 8.95 -4.01 -21.40
CA ILE A 187 10.22 -4.66 -21.72
C ILE A 187 11.05 -4.75 -20.44
N LEU A 188 11.43 -5.98 -20.07
CA LEU A 188 12.24 -6.30 -18.90
C LEU A 188 13.54 -6.96 -19.35
N LEU A 189 14.66 -6.55 -18.76
CA LEU A 189 15.95 -7.22 -18.93
C LEU A 189 16.26 -8.00 -17.65
N ALA A 190 16.38 -9.32 -17.73
CA ALA A 190 16.78 -10.16 -16.61
C ALA A 190 18.07 -10.90 -16.95
N ASP A 191 19.14 -10.66 -16.19
CA ASP A 191 20.50 -11.17 -16.47
C ASP A 191 20.93 -10.99 -17.96
N GLY A 192 20.57 -9.85 -18.56
CA GLY A 192 20.90 -9.51 -19.94
C GLY A 192 20.00 -10.13 -21.02
N VAL A 193 18.98 -10.90 -20.62
CA VAL A 193 17.96 -11.44 -21.53
C VAL A 193 16.74 -10.54 -21.54
N GLU A 194 16.26 -10.21 -22.74
CA GLU A 194 15.05 -9.40 -22.92
C GLU A 194 13.78 -10.26 -22.88
N TYR A 195 12.82 -9.80 -22.08
CA TYR A 195 11.48 -10.35 -21.96
C TYR A 195 10.45 -9.26 -22.25
N ARG A 196 9.34 -9.65 -22.87
CA ARG A 196 8.28 -8.73 -23.27
C ARG A 196 6.94 -9.27 -22.83
N CYS A 197 6.13 -8.43 -22.22
CA CYS A 197 4.71 -8.69 -22.01
C CYS A 197 3.87 -7.46 -22.38
N ALA A 198 2.62 -7.71 -22.71
CA ALA A 198 1.62 -6.67 -22.90
C ALA A 198 0.48 -6.92 -21.91
N LEU A 199 0.05 -5.87 -21.22
CA LEU A 199 -1.13 -5.89 -20.36
C LEU A 199 -2.27 -5.18 -21.07
N ASP A 200 -3.43 -5.82 -21.12
CA ASP A 200 -4.66 -5.26 -21.69
C ASP A 200 -5.34 -4.37 -20.65
N LEU A 201 -5.55 -3.10 -20.97
CA LEU A 201 -6.12 -2.10 -20.06
C LEU A 201 -7.52 -1.63 -20.49
N ARG A 202 -8.08 -2.22 -21.56
CA ARG A 202 -9.43 -1.90 -22.04
C ARG A 202 -10.48 -2.16 -20.95
N HIS A 203 -11.62 -1.46 -21.01
CA HIS A 203 -12.77 -1.70 -20.10
C HIS A 203 -12.48 -1.47 -18.61
N ARG A 204 -11.45 -0.69 -18.30
CA ARG A 204 -10.97 -0.48 -16.93
C ARG A 204 -10.77 1.00 -16.66
N THR A 205 -10.87 1.35 -15.39
CA THR A 205 -10.54 2.67 -14.86
C THR A 205 -9.45 2.49 -13.83
N SER A 206 -8.44 3.35 -13.88
CA SER A 206 -7.36 3.34 -12.90
C SER A 206 -7.75 4.05 -11.62
N HIS A 207 -7.04 3.76 -10.54
CA HIS A 207 -7.19 4.35 -9.22
C HIS A 207 -5.95 5.17 -8.87
N ALA A 208 -6.13 6.15 -7.99
CA ALA A 208 -5.05 6.96 -7.44
C ALA A 208 -4.98 6.78 -5.94
N SER A 209 -3.78 6.48 -5.46
CA SER A 209 -3.40 6.47 -4.05
C SER A 209 -2.29 7.51 -3.92
N GLY A 210 -2.69 8.79 -3.87
CA GLY A 210 -1.78 9.94 -3.77
C GLY A 210 -1.53 10.43 -2.33
N GLY A 211 -2.21 9.86 -1.34
CA GLY A 211 -2.02 10.13 0.08
C GLY A 211 -2.72 11.37 0.63
N LEU A 212 -3.52 12.09 -0.17
CA LEU A 212 -4.39 13.17 0.33
C LEU A 212 -5.72 12.60 0.82
N ILE A 213 -6.09 12.90 2.07
CA ILE A 213 -7.24 12.33 2.77
C ILE A 213 -8.10 13.50 3.29
N ARG A 214 -8.68 14.25 2.36
CA ARG A 214 -9.32 15.55 2.65
C ARG A 214 -10.83 15.48 2.85
N ASP A 215 -11.47 14.48 2.26
CA ASP A 215 -12.92 14.31 2.36
C ASP A 215 -13.30 13.66 3.68
N LEU A 216 -14.35 14.18 4.33
CA LEU A 216 -14.90 13.58 5.54
C LEU A 216 -15.40 12.18 5.25
N GLY A 217 -15.09 11.25 6.15
CA GLY A 217 -15.42 9.83 6.00
C GLY A 217 -14.46 9.03 5.14
N THR A 218 -13.32 9.61 4.77
CA THR A 218 -12.27 8.91 4.01
C THR A 218 -11.15 8.43 4.92
N VAL A 219 -10.75 7.16 4.71
CA VAL A 219 -9.56 6.57 5.31
C VAL A 219 -8.71 5.91 4.22
N ALA A 220 -7.40 6.14 4.28
CA ALA A 220 -6.43 5.53 3.36
C ALA A 220 -5.13 5.14 4.10
N ASN A 221 -4.24 4.45 3.40
CA ASN A 221 -2.94 4.09 3.96
C ASN A 221 -1.94 5.23 3.87
N LEU A 222 -1.01 5.30 4.82
CA LEU A 222 0.25 6.04 4.70
C LEU A 222 1.45 5.12 5.02
N PRO A 223 2.57 5.24 4.28
CA PRO A 223 2.77 6.09 3.11
C PRO A 223 1.91 5.66 1.90
N SER A 224 1.77 6.57 0.95
CA SER A 224 1.00 6.42 -0.28
C SER A 224 1.81 7.05 -1.43
N GLY A 225 1.43 6.84 -2.68
CA GLY A 225 2.19 7.35 -3.82
C GLY A 225 2.21 6.42 -5.03
N GLU A 226 1.04 6.01 -5.50
CA GLU A 226 0.92 5.19 -6.72
C GLU A 226 -0.39 5.44 -7.47
N ALA A 227 -0.34 5.22 -8.78
CA ALA A 227 -1.52 5.01 -9.61
C ALA A 227 -1.54 3.55 -10.08
N TYR A 228 -2.71 2.94 -10.13
CA TYR A 228 -2.82 1.53 -10.48
C TYR A 228 -4.09 1.20 -11.23
N ILE A 229 -4.06 0.12 -12.01
CA ILE A 229 -5.17 -0.34 -12.84
C ILE A 229 -5.20 -1.87 -12.87
N VAL A 230 -6.38 -2.47 -12.74
CA VAL A 230 -6.56 -3.91 -12.93
C VAL A 230 -6.58 -4.19 -14.44
N PRO A 231 -5.70 -5.04 -14.99
CA PRO A 231 -5.80 -5.43 -16.39
C PRO A 231 -7.14 -6.11 -16.71
N TYR A 232 -7.59 -5.99 -17.95
CA TYR A 232 -8.83 -6.62 -18.41
C TYR A 232 -8.71 -8.14 -18.33
N GLU A 233 -9.66 -8.78 -17.64
CA GLU A 233 -9.58 -10.22 -17.32
C GLU A 233 -10.30 -11.10 -18.37
N GLY A 234 -10.93 -10.49 -19.38
CA GLY A 234 -11.61 -11.20 -20.47
C GLY A 234 -13.05 -11.59 -20.12
N GLU A 235 -13.70 -10.88 -19.21
CA GLU A 235 -15.03 -11.23 -18.72
C GLU A 235 -16.20 -10.87 -19.66
N ASN A 236 -15.98 -10.02 -20.68
CA ASN A 236 -17.02 -9.66 -21.65
C ASN A 236 -17.20 -10.78 -22.69
N PRO A 237 -18.44 -11.24 -22.96
CA PRO A 237 -18.70 -12.29 -23.93
C PRO A 237 -18.14 -11.97 -25.33
N GLY A 238 -17.24 -12.83 -25.82
CA GLY A 238 -16.64 -12.71 -27.15
C GLY A 238 -15.43 -11.77 -27.26
N ASP A 239 -15.05 -11.08 -26.17
CA ASP A 239 -13.87 -10.20 -26.13
C ASP A 239 -12.88 -10.72 -25.08
N LYS A 240 -11.91 -11.52 -25.54
CA LYS A 240 -10.86 -12.07 -24.66
C LYS A 240 -9.87 -10.97 -24.26
N SER A 241 -9.21 -11.18 -23.12
CA SER A 241 -8.07 -10.36 -22.74
C SER A 241 -6.90 -10.56 -23.71
N ASN A 242 -6.28 -9.45 -24.11
CA ASN A 242 -5.06 -9.45 -24.91
C ASN A 242 -3.78 -9.53 -24.05
N THR A 243 -3.90 -9.60 -22.71
CA THR A 243 -2.75 -9.74 -21.83
C THR A 243 -1.98 -11.02 -22.15
N SER A 244 -0.73 -10.89 -22.57
CA SER A 244 0.09 -12.00 -23.06
C SER A 244 1.59 -11.68 -23.01
N GLY A 245 2.42 -12.71 -23.24
CA GLY A 245 3.88 -12.56 -23.34
C GLY A 245 4.62 -13.30 -22.24
N VAL A 246 5.75 -12.75 -21.81
CA VAL A 246 6.66 -13.39 -20.86
C VAL A 246 7.08 -12.41 -19.78
N LEU A 247 6.88 -12.80 -18.51
CA LEU A 247 7.16 -11.96 -17.35
C LEU A 247 8.19 -12.63 -16.42
N PRO A 248 9.42 -12.09 -16.29
CA PRO A 248 10.38 -12.54 -15.29
C PRO A 248 10.06 -11.96 -13.91
N VAL A 249 10.21 -12.76 -12.86
CA VAL A 249 10.12 -12.35 -11.46
C VAL A 249 11.31 -12.94 -10.70
N GLN A 250 11.98 -12.13 -9.90
CA GLN A 250 13.10 -12.60 -9.09
C GLN A 250 12.63 -13.10 -7.72
N PHE A 251 13.12 -14.29 -7.35
CA PHE A 251 12.95 -14.92 -6.04
C PHE A 251 14.33 -15.24 -5.48
N ASP A 252 14.77 -14.48 -4.48
CA ASP A 252 16.14 -14.56 -3.96
C ASP A 252 17.16 -14.40 -5.12
N ASP A 253 17.93 -15.44 -5.40
CA ASP A 253 18.89 -15.49 -6.51
C ASP A 253 18.34 -16.10 -7.81
N GLU A 254 17.12 -16.66 -7.81
CA GLU A 254 16.52 -17.33 -8.96
C GLU A 254 15.57 -16.40 -9.71
N ILE A 255 15.66 -16.35 -11.05
CA ILE A 255 14.66 -15.69 -11.90
C ILE A 255 13.66 -16.74 -12.37
N VAL A 256 12.39 -16.57 -12.00
CA VAL A 256 11.27 -17.37 -12.46
C VAL A 256 10.59 -16.64 -13.60
N VAL A 257 10.45 -17.30 -14.75
CA VAL A 257 9.86 -16.69 -15.94
C VAL A 257 8.49 -17.28 -16.22
N TYR A 258 7.45 -16.45 -16.22
CA TYR A 258 6.07 -16.85 -16.47
C TYR A 258 5.68 -16.58 -17.92
N ARG A 259 5.00 -17.54 -18.56
CA ARG A 259 4.26 -17.28 -19.80
C ARG A 259 2.87 -16.79 -19.45
N LEU A 260 2.51 -15.62 -19.98
CA LEU A 260 1.21 -14.99 -19.83
C LEU A 260 0.34 -15.29 -21.05
N ASP A 261 -0.91 -15.64 -20.81
CA ASP A 261 -1.93 -15.84 -21.84
C ASP A 261 -3.31 -15.53 -21.27
N ASN A 262 -4.11 -14.73 -21.98
CA ASN A 262 -5.47 -14.33 -21.61
C ASN A 262 -5.58 -13.88 -20.12
N ASN A 263 -4.75 -12.90 -19.74
CA ASN A 263 -4.65 -12.34 -18.37
C ASN A 263 -4.13 -13.26 -17.28
N ARG A 264 -3.49 -14.38 -17.63
CA ARG A 264 -3.03 -15.35 -16.63
C ARG A 264 -1.61 -15.80 -16.90
N ALA A 265 -0.81 -15.88 -15.85
CA ALA A 265 0.35 -16.75 -15.85
C ALA A 265 -0.12 -18.21 -15.91
N VAL A 266 0.19 -18.88 -17.02
CA VAL A 266 -0.30 -20.24 -17.30
C VAL A 266 0.81 -21.28 -17.23
N GLU A 267 2.07 -20.85 -17.23
CA GLU A 267 3.23 -21.74 -17.24
C GLU A 267 4.48 -21.03 -16.72
N VAL A 268 5.36 -21.77 -16.05
CA VAL A 268 6.73 -21.34 -15.72
C VAL A 268 7.69 -21.90 -16.77
N LEU A 269 8.52 -21.08 -17.39
CA LEU A 269 9.43 -21.47 -18.48
C LEU A 269 10.82 -21.89 -17.98
N THR A 270 11.20 -21.43 -16.80
CA THR A 270 12.50 -21.72 -16.17
C THR A 270 12.48 -23.01 -15.35
N LYS A 271 13.67 -23.45 -14.96
CA LYS A 271 13.90 -24.57 -14.05
C LYS A 271 14.67 -24.07 -12.84
N GLY A 272 14.45 -24.69 -11.70
CA GLY A 272 15.05 -24.29 -10.43
C GLY A 272 14.10 -24.56 -9.28
N LYS A 273 14.57 -24.34 -8.06
CA LYS A 273 13.80 -24.66 -6.86
C LYS A 273 12.55 -23.78 -6.77
N GLN A 274 12.69 -22.48 -7.03
CA GLN A 274 11.57 -21.55 -7.02
C GLN A 274 10.67 -21.77 -8.24
N SER A 275 11.24 -22.03 -9.41
CA SER A 275 10.48 -22.32 -10.64
C SER A 275 9.58 -23.54 -10.47
N GLU A 276 10.06 -24.63 -9.87
CA GLU A 276 9.23 -25.82 -9.62
C GLU A 276 8.16 -25.57 -8.56
N ARG A 277 8.46 -24.74 -7.54
CA ARG A 277 7.46 -24.33 -6.55
C ARG A 277 6.34 -23.52 -7.19
N GLU A 278 6.68 -22.49 -7.96
CA GLU A 278 5.72 -21.62 -8.65
C GLU A 278 4.90 -22.39 -9.69
N ARG A 279 5.53 -23.34 -10.41
CA ARG A 279 4.84 -24.26 -11.32
C ARG A 279 3.81 -25.12 -10.58
N ALA A 280 4.18 -25.68 -9.43
CA ALA A 280 3.26 -26.46 -8.61
C ALA A 280 2.11 -25.60 -8.08
N THR A 281 2.40 -24.39 -7.59
CA THR A 281 1.40 -23.42 -7.12
C THR A 281 0.41 -23.05 -8.22
N LEU A 282 0.85 -22.75 -9.45
CA LEU A 282 -0.06 -22.46 -10.57
C LEU A 282 -0.97 -23.65 -10.93
N ARG A 283 -0.45 -24.88 -10.83
CA ARG A 283 -1.25 -26.09 -11.08
C ARG A 283 -2.29 -26.33 -9.98
N GLU A 284 -1.87 -26.14 -8.73
CA GLU A 284 -2.67 -26.37 -7.53
C GLU A 284 -3.72 -25.29 -7.32
N GLU A 285 -3.38 -24.04 -7.60
CA GLU A 285 -4.24 -22.88 -7.42
C GLU A 285 -4.19 -21.95 -8.65
N PRO A 286 -4.91 -22.25 -9.74
CA PRO A 286 -4.83 -21.46 -10.97
C PRO A 286 -5.22 -19.98 -10.81
N ALA A 287 -6.02 -19.62 -9.79
CA ALA A 287 -6.39 -18.22 -9.52
C ALA A 287 -5.19 -17.38 -9.04
N TYR A 288 -4.17 -18.02 -8.46
CA TYR A 288 -2.88 -17.38 -8.16
C TYR A 288 -2.27 -16.71 -9.40
N GLY A 289 -2.44 -17.32 -10.58
CA GLY A 289 -1.85 -16.84 -11.83
C GLY A 289 -2.56 -15.64 -12.47
N ASN A 290 -3.68 -15.16 -11.93
CA ASN A 290 -4.36 -13.99 -12.50
C ASN A 290 -3.47 -12.74 -12.39
N ILE A 291 -3.34 -11.95 -13.46
CA ILE A 291 -2.67 -10.66 -13.39
C ILE A 291 -3.65 -9.64 -12.83
N ALA A 292 -3.44 -9.27 -11.57
CA ALA A 292 -4.42 -8.56 -10.76
C ALA A 292 -4.25 -7.04 -10.80
N GLU A 293 -3.06 -6.54 -11.12
CA GLU A 293 -2.76 -5.11 -11.09
C GLU A 293 -1.55 -4.78 -11.95
N LEU A 294 -1.62 -3.65 -12.63
CA LEU A 294 -0.47 -2.86 -13.07
C LEU A 294 -0.43 -1.61 -12.20
N GLY A 295 0.64 -1.46 -11.41
CA GLY A 295 0.82 -0.30 -10.56
C GLY A 295 2.08 0.50 -10.87
N VAL A 296 1.99 1.80 -10.62
CA VAL A 296 2.97 2.82 -10.95
C VAL A 296 3.26 3.64 -9.70
N GLY A 297 4.22 3.17 -8.91
CA GLY A 297 4.69 3.83 -7.70
C GLY A 297 5.70 4.96 -7.98
N VAL A 298 5.52 6.12 -7.35
CA VAL A 298 6.30 7.34 -7.68
C VAL A 298 7.37 7.68 -6.64
N LEU A 299 7.34 7.06 -5.46
CA LEU A 299 8.22 7.41 -4.34
C LEU A 299 9.71 7.15 -4.61
N GLY A 300 10.05 6.22 -5.51
CA GLY A 300 11.42 5.96 -5.92
C GLY A 300 12.08 7.17 -6.60
N GLU A 301 11.32 8.01 -7.30
CA GLU A 301 11.83 9.25 -7.93
C GLU A 301 12.41 10.23 -6.91
N TRP A 302 11.89 10.20 -5.68
CA TRP A 302 12.35 11.05 -4.57
C TRP A 302 13.37 10.36 -3.65
N GLY A 303 13.94 9.24 -4.09
CA GLY A 303 15.04 8.57 -3.40
C GLY A 303 14.61 7.69 -2.22
N VAL A 304 13.32 7.36 -2.10
CA VAL A 304 12.86 6.32 -1.17
C VAL A 304 13.28 4.96 -1.71
N THR A 305 13.76 4.08 -0.82
CA THR A 305 14.27 2.75 -1.18
C THR A 305 13.48 1.66 -0.49
N ALA A 306 13.47 0.45 -1.06
CA ALA A 306 12.75 -0.68 -0.49
C ALA A 306 13.19 -1.00 0.93
N VAL A 307 12.20 -1.32 1.77
CA VAL A 307 12.41 -1.68 3.17
C VAL A 307 12.02 -3.13 3.47
N GLY A 308 11.47 -3.86 2.50
CA GLY A 308 10.91 -5.19 2.70
C GLY A 308 9.48 -5.12 3.26
N SER A 309 8.75 -4.05 2.98
CA SER A 309 7.36 -3.89 3.37
C SER A 309 6.53 -3.53 2.17
N ILE A 310 5.57 -4.39 1.84
CA ILE A 310 4.63 -4.18 0.72
C ILE A 310 3.96 -2.81 0.80
N LEU A 311 3.55 -2.36 2.01
CA LEU A 311 2.94 -1.05 2.24
C LEU A 311 3.73 0.10 1.61
N LEU A 312 5.07 0.07 1.68
CA LEU A 312 5.92 1.09 1.07
C LEU A 312 6.44 0.67 -0.30
N ASP A 313 6.89 -0.58 -0.44
CA ASP A 313 7.71 -1.00 -1.57
C ASP A 313 6.93 -0.92 -2.89
N GLU A 314 5.62 -1.19 -2.91
CA GLU A 314 4.80 -1.06 -4.13
C GLU A 314 4.73 0.39 -4.65
N LYS A 315 4.95 1.38 -3.77
CA LYS A 315 4.94 2.82 -4.10
C LYS A 315 6.25 3.28 -4.73
N LEU A 316 7.25 2.41 -4.88
CA LEU A 316 8.59 2.81 -5.31
C LEU A 316 8.79 2.82 -6.83
N GLY A 317 7.97 2.09 -7.58
CA GLY A 317 8.14 1.97 -9.03
C GLY A 317 7.07 1.11 -9.67
N LEU A 318 7.37 0.62 -10.88
CA LEU A 318 6.52 -0.33 -11.57
C LEU A 318 6.33 -1.59 -10.71
N HIS A 319 5.10 -2.05 -10.57
CA HIS A 319 4.81 -3.37 -10.03
C HIS A 319 3.67 -4.04 -10.80
N ILE A 320 3.68 -5.37 -10.78
CA ILE A 320 2.62 -6.19 -11.36
C ILE A 320 2.16 -7.17 -10.29
N ALA A 321 0.86 -7.14 -9.99
CA ALA A 321 0.30 -8.01 -8.97
C ALA A 321 -0.26 -9.31 -9.53
N PHE A 322 -0.20 -10.36 -8.72
CA PHE A 322 -0.79 -11.66 -8.98
C PHE A 322 -1.93 -11.97 -7.99
N GLY A 323 -2.97 -12.66 -8.45
CA GLY A 323 -4.03 -13.20 -7.60
C GLY A 323 -5.37 -12.46 -7.69
N ARG A 324 -6.00 -12.16 -6.55
CA ARG A 324 -7.32 -11.53 -6.49
C ARG A 324 -7.26 -10.05 -6.90
N SER A 325 -8.31 -9.57 -7.55
CA SER A 325 -8.41 -8.23 -8.15
C SER A 325 -9.78 -7.58 -7.98
N GLU A 326 -10.78 -8.32 -7.51
CA GLU A 326 -12.17 -7.87 -7.42
C GLU A 326 -12.38 -6.62 -6.55
N HIS A 327 -11.58 -6.50 -5.49
CA HIS A 327 -11.58 -5.35 -4.60
C HIS A 327 -10.99 -4.08 -5.24
N PHE A 328 -10.37 -4.20 -6.43
CA PHE A 328 -9.86 -3.10 -7.25
C PHE A 328 -10.58 -2.96 -8.61
N GLY A 329 -11.63 -3.75 -8.85
CA GLY A 329 -12.46 -3.66 -10.05
C GLY A 329 -12.28 -4.79 -11.07
N GLY A 330 -11.52 -5.84 -10.74
CA GLY A 330 -11.50 -7.09 -11.51
C GLY A 330 -12.65 -8.05 -11.18
N ILE A 331 -12.58 -9.29 -11.66
CA ILE A 331 -13.59 -10.32 -11.36
C ILE A 331 -13.04 -11.49 -10.53
N THR A 332 -11.71 -11.60 -10.41
CA THR A 332 -11.07 -12.65 -9.64
C THR A 332 -11.13 -12.35 -8.15
N GLY A 333 -11.96 -13.11 -7.41
CA GLY A 333 -12.14 -12.96 -5.96
C GLY A 333 -11.95 -14.28 -5.21
N PRO A 334 -12.21 -14.33 -3.89
CA PRO A 334 -12.05 -15.53 -3.06
C PRO A 334 -12.70 -16.80 -3.60
N THR A 335 -13.84 -16.67 -4.29
CA THR A 335 -14.57 -17.80 -4.90
C THR A 335 -13.89 -18.35 -6.15
N SER A 336 -12.94 -17.62 -6.74
CA SER A 336 -12.12 -18.08 -7.86
C SER A 336 -11.00 -19.01 -7.40
N PHE A 337 -10.61 -18.94 -6.12
CA PHE A 337 -9.58 -19.80 -5.53
C PHE A 337 -10.18 -21.14 -5.11
N ARG A 338 -9.45 -22.23 -5.33
CA ARG A 338 -9.86 -23.58 -4.91
C ARG A 338 -9.89 -23.71 -3.40
N ASN A 339 -8.99 -23.02 -2.70
CA ASN A 339 -8.98 -22.97 -1.24
C ASN A 339 -8.99 -21.52 -0.75
N PRO A 340 -9.95 -21.11 0.10
CA PRO A 340 -9.96 -19.77 0.70
C PRO A 340 -8.67 -19.38 1.44
N ALA A 341 -7.92 -20.36 1.96
CA ALA A 341 -6.63 -20.14 2.62
C ALA A 341 -5.51 -19.73 1.64
N ASN A 342 -5.69 -19.94 0.33
CA ASN A 342 -4.73 -19.60 -0.72
C ASN A 342 -5.02 -18.24 -1.37
N VAL A 343 -6.06 -17.52 -0.92
CA VAL A 343 -6.42 -16.22 -1.48
C VAL A 343 -5.29 -15.23 -1.22
N VAL A 344 -4.72 -14.69 -2.29
CA VAL A 344 -3.59 -13.76 -2.24
C VAL A 344 -3.78 -12.61 -3.22
N HIS A 345 -3.12 -11.50 -2.91
CA HIS A 345 -2.78 -10.42 -3.83
C HIS A 345 -1.29 -10.14 -3.60
N ILE A 346 -0.45 -10.26 -4.63
CA ILE A 346 1.01 -10.23 -4.46
C ILE A 346 1.64 -9.29 -5.47
N ASP A 347 2.14 -8.17 -4.97
CA ASP A 347 2.85 -7.15 -5.73
C ASP A 347 4.30 -7.55 -6.01
N ARG A 348 4.63 -7.70 -7.29
CA ARG A 348 6.01 -7.88 -7.75
C ARG A 348 6.59 -6.53 -8.16
N VAL A 349 7.35 -5.92 -7.26
CA VAL A 349 7.89 -4.56 -7.44
C VAL A 349 9.22 -4.58 -8.19
N TYR A 350 9.28 -3.94 -9.35
CA TYR A 350 10.45 -3.88 -10.22
C TYR A 350 11.30 -2.65 -9.94
N VAL A 351 11.92 -2.63 -8.76
CA VAL A 351 12.96 -1.66 -8.38
C VAL A 351 14.26 -2.39 -8.03
N PRO A 352 15.45 -1.78 -8.29
CA PRO A 352 16.73 -2.46 -8.08
C PRO A 352 16.96 -2.95 -6.64
N THR A 353 16.35 -2.30 -5.65
CA THR A 353 16.46 -2.70 -4.24
C THR A 353 15.62 -3.93 -3.87
N SER A 354 14.67 -4.33 -4.73
CA SER A 354 13.79 -5.49 -4.52
C SER A 354 14.08 -6.62 -5.50
N GLN A 355 14.34 -6.30 -6.78
CA GLN A 355 14.65 -7.26 -7.84
C GLN A 355 15.94 -6.85 -8.57
N PRO A 356 17.13 -6.97 -7.94
CA PRO A 356 18.38 -6.42 -8.46
C PRO A 356 18.88 -7.04 -9.78
N LYS A 357 18.35 -8.21 -10.18
CA LYS A 357 18.69 -8.88 -11.45
C LYS A 357 17.76 -8.51 -12.60
N ILE A 358 16.71 -7.73 -12.33
CA ILE A 358 15.71 -7.33 -13.32
C ILE A 358 15.69 -5.81 -13.46
N GLU A 359 15.89 -5.34 -14.68
CA GLU A 359 15.74 -3.93 -15.06
C GLU A 359 14.45 -3.75 -15.88
N VAL A 360 13.68 -2.71 -15.56
CA VAL A 360 12.61 -2.24 -16.45
C VAL A 360 13.24 -1.42 -17.58
N ALA A 361 13.41 -2.03 -18.75
CA ALA A 361 14.01 -1.35 -19.89
C ALA A 361 13.06 -0.29 -20.46
N GLU A 362 11.78 -0.63 -20.64
CA GLU A 362 10.77 0.29 -21.17
C GLU A 362 9.36 -0.06 -20.70
N VAL A 363 8.53 0.96 -20.46
CA VAL A 363 7.08 0.83 -20.34
C VAL A 363 6.43 1.81 -21.32
N LEU A 364 5.64 1.29 -22.26
CA LEU A 364 4.96 2.02 -23.31
C LEU A 364 3.44 1.86 -23.15
N LEU A 365 2.73 2.96 -22.97
CA LEU A 365 1.26 2.98 -23.01
C LEU A 365 0.77 3.17 -24.45
N LYS A 366 -0.26 2.42 -24.84
CA LYS A 366 -0.94 2.56 -26.13
C LYS A 366 -2.36 3.05 -25.92
N TYR A 367 -2.80 3.98 -26.76
CA TYR A 367 -4.11 4.63 -26.66
C TYR A 367 -5.05 4.18 -27.79
N GLU A 368 -6.35 4.45 -27.62
CA GLU A 368 -7.39 4.09 -28.60
C GLU A 368 -7.20 4.76 -29.97
N ASP A 369 -6.67 5.98 -29.99
CA ASP A 369 -6.40 6.74 -31.21
C ASP A 369 -5.16 6.25 -32.01
N GLY A 370 -4.51 5.18 -31.53
CA GLY A 370 -3.31 4.60 -32.13
C GLY A 370 -2.01 5.30 -31.72
N SER A 371 -2.07 6.37 -30.92
CA SER A 371 -0.87 6.98 -30.34
C SER A 371 -0.27 6.10 -29.22
N ALA A 372 1.00 6.35 -28.89
CA ALA A 372 1.68 5.66 -27.80
C ALA A 372 2.65 6.60 -27.07
N GLU A 373 2.82 6.41 -25.77
CA GLU A 373 3.68 7.21 -24.88
C GLU A 373 4.60 6.29 -24.09
N VAL A 374 5.91 6.52 -24.15
CA VAL A 374 6.85 5.85 -23.24
C VAL A 374 6.80 6.56 -21.91
N ILE A 375 6.42 5.87 -20.84
CA ILE A 375 6.35 6.44 -19.50
C ILE A 375 7.57 6.13 -18.65
N MET A 376 8.30 5.05 -18.95
CA MET A 376 9.50 4.63 -18.22
C MET A 376 10.58 4.13 -19.19
N LYS A 377 11.84 4.50 -18.94
CA LYS A 377 13.04 3.93 -19.58
C LYS A 377 14.13 3.68 -18.55
N HIS A 378 14.78 2.52 -18.62
CA HIS A 378 15.88 2.14 -17.72
C HIS A 378 15.54 2.36 -16.23
N GLY A 379 14.34 1.93 -15.83
CA GLY A 379 13.81 2.04 -14.46
C GLY A 379 13.48 3.47 -14.01
N LYS A 380 13.47 4.47 -14.91
CA LYS A 380 13.17 5.86 -14.58
C LYS A 380 11.99 6.37 -15.40
N TYR A 381 11.10 7.13 -14.76
CA TYR A 381 10.02 7.78 -15.48
C TYR A 381 10.56 8.87 -16.42
N VAL A 382 9.98 8.95 -17.62
CA VAL A 382 10.35 9.94 -18.66
C VAL A 382 9.17 10.81 -19.09
N ALA A 383 7.99 10.56 -18.53
CA ALA A 383 6.72 11.23 -18.80
C ALA A 383 6.29 12.16 -17.65
#